data_AF-A0A9X1ZS05-F1
#
_entry.id   AF-A0A9X1ZS05-F1
#
_cell.length_a   1.000
_cell.length_b   1.000
_cell.length_c   1.000
_cell.angle_alpha   90.00
_cell.angle_beta   90.00
_cell.angle_gamma   90.00
#
_symmetry.space_group_name_H-M   'P 1'
#
loop_
_entity.id
_entity.type
_entity.pdbx_description
1 polymer ?
#
loop_
_entity_poly.entity_id
_entity_poly.type
_entity_poly.pdbx_seq_one_letter_code
_entity_poly.pdbx_strand_id
1 'polypeptide(L)'
;MKLNQTVCQVIDDVFMQYHIVDTSKPVMITFPPGCQAITQHQAEANDTNAWSFQFFAKRGINVVSFNHIGQDNYFHSEEFARFLPLLSTQLDVFPKRIGYGISRGGFASAIHSKVLGLDKALLLMPLSSYNHKTVPWDPKVKANHVPDQALNLDASVCETPLTVIYDPLYAPDTQHVARLDSVVAEYHISGVGHRISRALQQMGMLKKVVLDFYAADIESDAFYQGIRQRRLFPSYLKGTLANSRRKVTLKRRWVITQYRCYLIINNSHFCHQKFLSKLAVSCQKRWNKVLNLYQQVNLQGASKAALVLGNTVFCL
;
A
#
# COMPACT_ATOMS: atom_id res chain seq x y z
N MET A 1 -4.36 -28.96 -11.41
CA MET A 1 -5.36 -27.95 -11.00
C MET A 1 -6.77 -28.36 -11.41
N LYS A 2 -7.80 -27.97 -10.62
CA LYS A 2 -9.21 -28.25 -10.95
C LYS A 2 -9.82 -27.10 -11.76
N LEU A 3 -10.50 -27.42 -12.87
CA LEU A 3 -11.20 -26.47 -13.72
C LEU A 3 -12.56 -26.08 -13.11
N ASN A 4 -12.94 -24.81 -13.26
CA ASN A 4 -14.21 -24.22 -12.83
C ASN A 4 -14.55 -24.45 -11.35
N GLN A 5 -13.52 -24.63 -10.52
CA GLN A 5 -13.64 -24.80 -9.09
C GLN A 5 -12.72 -23.83 -8.37
N THR A 6 -13.27 -23.18 -7.35
CA THR A 6 -12.46 -22.40 -6.41
C THR A 6 -11.83 -23.35 -5.41
N VAL A 7 -10.50 -23.29 -5.30
CA VAL A 7 -9.74 -24.11 -4.35
C VAL A 7 -8.94 -23.18 -3.46
N CYS A 8 -9.00 -23.46 -2.16
CA CYS A 8 -8.22 -22.78 -1.13
C CYS A 8 -7.27 -23.80 -0.49
N GLN A 9 -6.06 -23.38 -0.17
CA GLN A 9 -5.06 -24.21 0.49
C GLN A 9 -4.16 -23.33 1.36
N VAL A 10 -3.85 -23.79 2.57
CA VAL A 10 -2.83 -23.20 3.43
C VAL A 10 -1.53 -23.97 3.23
N ILE A 11 -0.44 -23.23 3.01
CA ILE A 11 0.93 -23.73 2.86
C ILE A 11 1.76 -22.97 3.89
N ASP A 12 1.88 -23.57 5.09
CA ASP A 12 2.51 -22.95 6.25
C ASP A 12 1.91 -21.56 6.54
N ASP A 13 2.69 -20.48 6.39
CA ASP A 13 2.26 -19.11 6.65
C ASP A 13 1.65 -18.41 5.42
N VAL A 14 1.39 -19.14 4.33
CA VAL A 14 0.81 -18.62 3.08
C VAL A 14 -0.54 -19.27 2.78
N PHE A 15 -1.55 -18.44 2.53
CA PHE A 15 -2.84 -18.86 2.00
C PHE A 15 -2.87 -18.72 0.48
N MET A 16 -3.13 -19.81 -0.24
CA MET A 16 -3.32 -19.83 -1.68
C MET A 16 -4.81 -20.03 -2.00
N GLN A 17 -5.32 -19.23 -2.95
CA GLN A 17 -6.65 -19.40 -3.53
C GLN A 17 -6.58 -19.32 -5.04
N TYR A 18 -7.15 -20.28 -5.75
CA TYR A 18 -7.15 -20.27 -7.22
C TYR A 18 -8.51 -20.61 -7.83
N HIS A 19 -8.69 -20.15 -9.07
CA HIS A 19 -9.82 -20.49 -9.92
C HIS A 19 -9.37 -20.48 -11.38
N ILE A 20 -9.48 -21.64 -12.05
CA ILE A 20 -9.06 -21.84 -13.44
C ILE A 20 -10.30 -22.04 -14.29
N VAL A 21 -10.47 -21.19 -15.30
CA VAL A 21 -11.61 -21.21 -16.22
C VAL A 21 -11.24 -21.93 -17.52
N ASP A 22 -10.07 -21.63 -18.08
CA ASP A 22 -9.70 -22.00 -19.44
C ASP A 22 -8.17 -22.07 -19.61
N THR A 23 -7.60 -23.26 -19.71
CA THR A 23 -6.14 -23.45 -19.81
C THR A 23 -5.53 -22.89 -21.09
N SER A 24 -6.34 -22.57 -22.12
CA SER A 24 -5.84 -21.91 -23.34
C SER A 24 -5.58 -20.41 -23.16
N LYS A 25 -5.91 -19.84 -21.98
CA LYS A 25 -5.72 -18.42 -21.66
C LYS A 25 -4.65 -18.18 -20.60
N PRO A 26 -4.03 -16.99 -20.56
CA PRO A 26 -3.06 -16.65 -19.53
C PRO A 26 -3.60 -16.78 -18.10
N VAL A 27 -2.72 -17.09 -17.16
CA VAL A 27 -3.00 -17.13 -15.72
C VAL A 27 -2.35 -15.95 -14.99
N MET A 28 -3.13 -15.30 -14.13
CA MET A 28 -2.65 -14.26 -13.22
C MET A 28 -2.15 -14.89 -11.93
N ILE A 29 -0.94 -14.53 -11.51
CA ILE A 29 -0.33 -14.97 -10.26
C ILE A 29 -0.07 -13.76 -9.38
N THR A 30 -0.70 -13.70 -8.22
CA THR A 30 -0.85 -12.42 -7.49
C THR A 30 -0.34 -12.48 -6.05
N PHE A 31 0.34 -11.42 -5.61
CA PHE A 31 0.82 -11.26 -4.24
C PHE A 31 0.41 -9.90 -3.63
N PRO A 32 -0.13 -9.87 -2.40
CA PRO A 32 -0.66 -8.67 -1.77
C PRO A 32 0.39 -7.67 -1.28
N PRO A 33 0.00 -6.40 -1.08
CA PRO A 33 0.78 -5.49 -0.24
C PRO A 33 0.77 -5.93 1.23
N GLY A 34 1.82 -5.57 1.99
CA GLY A 34 1.99 -6.02 3.39
C GLY A 34 0.81 -5.69 4.33
N CYS A 35 0.02 -4.66 4.02
CA CYS A 35 -1.18 -4.26 4.79
C CYS A 35 -2.44 -5.10 4.51
N GLN A 36 -2.32 -6.23 3.80
CA GLN A 36 -3.42 -7.15 3.47
C GLN A 36 -3.17 -8.54 4.07
N ALA A 37 -2.51 -8.60 5.23
CA ALA A 37 -2.38 -9.83 6.00
C ALA A 37 -3.77 -10.38 6.35
N ILE A 38 -3.91 -11.69 6.33
CA ILE A 38 -5.06 -12.40 6.89
C ILE A 38 -4.66 -13.12 8.17
N THR A 39 -5.63 -13.49 9.00
CA THR A 39 -5.37 -14.31 10.19
C THR A 39 -5.39 -15.80 9.86
N GLN A 40 -4.78 -16.61 10.73
CA GLN A 40 -4.82 -18.08 10.61
C GLN A 40 -6.27 -18.59 10.55
N HIS A 41 -7.12 -18.10 11.45
CA HIS A 41 -8.54 -18.44 11.47
C HIS A 41 -9.24 -18.14 10.15
N GLN A 42 -8.96 -16.97 9.55
CA GLN A 42 -9.57 -16.60 8.27
C GLN A 42 -9.15 -17.54 7.13
N ALA A 43 -7.90 -17.98 7.15
CA ALA A 43 -7.33 -18.90 6.17
C ALA A 43 -7.91 -20.33 6.33
N GLU A 44 -7.99 -20.85 7.55
CA GLU A 44 -8.48 -22.20 7.84
C GLU A 44 -10.00 -22.32 7.66
N ALA A 45 -10.75 -21.30 8.08
CA ALA A 45 -12.20 -21.26 7.94
C ALA A 45 -12.67 -20.92 6.52
N ASN A 46 -11.75 -20.53 5.62
CA ASN A 46 -12.06 -19.98 4.30
C ASN A 46 -13.08 -18.82 4.34
N ASP A 47 -13.02 -17.98 5.38
CA ASP A 47 -13.97 -16.87 5.58
C ASP A 47 -13.64 -15.61 4.76
N THR A 48 -12.47 -15.60 4.13
CA THR A 48 -11.92 -14.49 3.38
C THR A 48 -11.43 -14.95 2.02
N ASN A 49 -11.27 -13.99 1.11
CA ASN A 49 -10.64 -14.26 -0.18
C ASN A 49 -9.21 -13.75 -0.16
N ALA A 50 -8.33 -14.46 -0.87
CA ALA A 50 -7.02 -13.95 -1.20
C ALA A 50 -7.17 -12.62 -1.96
N TRP A 51 -6.18 -11.76 -1.78
CA TRP A 51 -6.11 -10.45 -2.37
C TRP A 51 -6.15 -10.57 -3.89
N SER A 52 -6.96 -9.71 -4.51
CA SER A 52 -7.22 -9.66 -5.95
C SER A 52 -7.91 -10.89 -6.57
N PHE A 53 -8.07 -12.01 -5.86
CA PHE A 53 -8.71 -13.23 -6.36
C PHE A 53 -10.09 -12.93 -6.98
N GLN A 54 -10.99 -12.32 -6.21
CA GLN A 54 -12.34 -12.01 -6.70
C GLN A 54 -12.35 -11.09 -7.91
N PHE A 55 -11.34 -10.22 -8.06
CA PHE A 55 -11.27 -9.30 -9.19
C PHE A 55 -11.08 -10.07 -10.50
N PHE A 56 -10.18 -11.05 -10.52
CA PHE A 56 -9.90 -11.86 -11.71
C PHE A 56 -10.96 -12.95 -11.92
N ALA A 57 -11.33 -13.68 -10.87
CA ALA A 57 -12.29 -14.78 -10.96
C ALA A 57 -13.66 -14.32 -11.50
N LYS A 58 -14.21 -13.21 -11.01
CA LYS A 58 -15.48 -12.64 -11.51
C LYS A 58 -15.45 -12.19 -12.98
N ARG A 59 -14.26 -12.09 -13.58
CA ARG A 59 -14.05 -11.69 -14.99
C ARG A 59 -13.73 -12.87 -15.89
N GLY A 60 -13.78 -14.10 -15.37
CA GLY A 60 -13.42 -15.29 -16.13
C GLY A 60 -11.92 -15.39 -16.44
N ILE A 61 -11.06 -14.70 -15.67
CA ILE A 61 -9.61 -14.75 -15.84
C ILE A 61 -9.05 -15.82 -14.89
N ASN A 62 -8.22 -16.72 -15.41
CA ASN A 62 -7.50 -17.71 -14.60
C ASN A 62 -6.65 -16.99 -13.55
N VAL A 63 -6.75 -17.40 -12.30
CA VAL A 63 -6.01 -16.74 -11.22
C VAL A 63 -5.52 -17.73 -10.17
N VAL A 64 -4.29 -17.52 -9.72
CA VAL A 64 -3.70 -18.09 -8.50
C VAL A 64 -3.27 -16.92 -7.63
N SER A 65 -3.95 -16.72 -6.51
CA SER A 65 -3.68 -15.65 -5.57
C SER A 65 -3.08 -16.19 -4.29
N PHE A 66 -1.96 -15.62 -3.87
CA PHE A 66 -1.34 -15.90 -2.57
C PHE A 66 -1.63 -14.76 -1.61
N ASN A 67 -1.77 -15.06 -0.33
CA ASN A 67 -1.82 -14.10 0.76
C ASN A 67 -0.92 -14.55 1.90
N HIS A 68 -0.22 -13.60 2.50
CA HIS A 68 0.54 -13.85 3.71
C HIS A 68 -0.41 -13.90 4.92
N ILE A 69 -0.18 -14.88 5.79
CA ILE A 69 -0.82 -15.01 7.09
C ILE A 69 0.07 -14.30 8.12
N GLY A 70 -0.53 -13.44 8.95
CA GLY A 70 0.21 -12.62 9.92
C GLY A 70 0.91 -11.39 9.30
N GLN A 71 1.48 -10.52 10.13
CA GLN A 71 1.91 -9.17 9.71
C GLN A 71 3.33 -9.10 9.12
N ASP A 72 4.22 -10.01 9.52
CA ASP A 72 5.66 -9.97 9.20
C ASP A 72 6.13 -11.13 8.32
N ASN A 73 5.23 -11.65 7.50
CA ASN A 73 5.56 -12.65 6.49
C ASN A 73 5.96 -11.96 5.16
N TYR A 74 7.12 -12.40 4.64
CA TYR A 74 7.79 -11.92 3.42
C TYR A 74 7.84 -12.97 2.29
N PHE A 75 7.00 -14.00 2.37
CA PHE A 75 6.98 -15.19 1.50
C PHE A 75 8.31 -15.96 1.51
N HIS A 76 8.85 -16.16 2.71
CA HIS A 76 10.17 -16.80 2.94
C HIS A 76 10.06 -18.20 3.57
N SER A 77 8.85 -18.71 3.81
CA SER A 77 8.63 -20.06 4.34
C SER A 77 9.31 -21.10 3.46
N GLU A 78 10.03 -22.03 4.09
CA GLU A 78 10.67 -23.14 3.38
C GLU A 78 9.63 -24.10 2.79
N GLU A 79 8.52 -24.34 3.48
CA GLU A 79 7.42 -25.17 2.96
C GLU A 79 6.79 -24.51 1.73
N PHE A 80 6.58 -23.19 1.77
CA PHE A 80 6.13 -22.44 0.60
C PHE A 80 7.15 -22.55 -0.55
N ALA A 81 8.43 -22.38 -0.27
CA ALA A 81 9.49 -22.50 -1.28
C ALA A 81 9.55 -23.91 -1.90
N ARG A 82 9.35 -24.99 -1.13
CA ARG A 82 9.28 -26.37 -1.63
C ARG A 82 7.99 -26.67 -2.41
N PHE A 83 6.90 -25.98 -2.08
CA PHE A 83 5.63 -26.10 -2.79
C PHE A 83 5.67 -25.45 -4.19
N LEU A 84 6.35 -24.31 -4.36
CA LEU A 84 6.35 -23.55 -5.60
C LEU A 84 6.77 -24.33 -6.86
N PRO A 85 7.83 -25.19 -6.85
CA PRO A 85 8.15 -26.03 -7.99
C PRO A 85 7.02 -26.99 -8.40
N LEU A 86 6.33 -27.59 -7.42
CA LEU A 86 5.21 -28.50 -7.68
C LEU A 86 4.03 -27.75 -8.33
N LEU A 87 3.76 -26.54 -7.84
CA LEU A 87 2.76 -25.66 -8.44
C LEU A 87 3.16 -25.25 -9.86
N SER A 88 4.43 -24.92 -10.09
CA SER A 88 4.95 -24.49 -11.38
C SER A 88 4.71 -25.53 -12.47
N THR A 89 4.96 -26.82 -12.19
CA THR A 89 4.65 -27.91 -13.13
C THR A 89 3.17 -27.96 -13.49
N GLN A 90 2.27 -27.65 -12.55
CA GLN A 90 0.83 -27.57 -12.86
C GLN A 90 0.45 -26.33 -13.66
N LEU A 91 1.26 -25.28 -13.63
CA LEU A 91 1.08 -24.04 -14.38
C LEU A 91 1.64 -24.12 -15.81
N ASP A 92 2.39 -25.17 -16.15
CA ASP A 92 2.97 -25.38 -17.49
C ASP A 92 1.92 -25.47 -18.62
N VAL A 93 0.68 -25.78 -18.27
CA VAL A 93 -0.43 -25.86 -19.23
C VAL A 93 -0.88 -24.51 -19.77
N PHE A 94 -0.53 -23.39 -19.10
CA PHE A 94 -0.98 -22.06 -19.50
C PHE A 94 0.00 -21.44 -20.51
N PRO A 95 -0.50 -20.75 -21.54
CA PRO A 95 0.36 -20.13 -22.56
C PRO A 95 1.18 -18.96 -22.02
N LYS A 96 0.72 -18.32 -20.94
CA LYS A 96 1.42 -17.23 -20.25
C LYS A 96 1.08 -17.21 -18.75
N ARG A 97 2.08 -16.93 -17.93
CA ARG A 97 2.01 -16.74 -16.47
C ARG A 97 2.39 -15.30 -16.14
N ILE A 98 1.43 -14.53 -15.66
CA ILE A 98 1.55 -13.09 -15.49
C ILE A 98 1.55 -12.75 -14.00
N GLY A 99 2.68 -12.21 -13.51
CA GLY A 99 2.81 -11.75 -12.13
C GLY A 99 2.11 -10.41 -11.88
N TYR A 100 1.51 -10.26 -10.69
CA TYR A 100 0.99 -8.98 -10.23
C TYR A 100 1.21 -8.79 -8.73
N GLY A 101 1.92 -7.72 -8.37
CA GLY A 101 2.32 -7.47 -6.99
C GLY A 101 2.34 -5.99 -6.64
N ILE A 102 2.09 -5.69 -5.36
CA ILE A 102 2.16 -4.32 -4.84
C ILE A 102 3.06 -4.30 -3.61
N SER A 103 4.03 -3.38 -3.53
CA SER A 103 4.88 -3.21 -2.35
C SER A 103 5.57 -4.53 -1.98
N ARG A 104 5.28 -5.10 -0.80
CA ARG A 104 5.72 -6.44 -0.39
C ARG A 104 5.36 -7.54 -1.40
N GLY A 105 4.17 -7.47 -2.00
CA GLY A 105 3.77 -8.41 -3.04
C GLY A 105 4.54 -8.20 -4.34
N GLY A 106 5.02 -6.97 -4.60
CA GLY A 106 5.93 -6.69 -5.70
C GLY A 106 7.27 -7.40 -5.50
N PHE A 107 7.80 -7.35 -4.27
CA PHE A 107 8.98 -8.12 -3.87
C PHE A 107 8.74 -9.62 -4.04
N ALA A 108 7.65 -10.17 -3.49
CA ALA A 108 7.30 -11.58 -3.59
C ALA A 108 7.16 -12.07 -5.05
N SER A 109 6.50 -11.27 -5.90
CA SER A 109 6.36 -11.59 -7.33
C SER A 109 7.72 -11.69 -8.02
N ALA A 110 8.67 -10.83 -7.65
CA ALA A 110 9.99 -10.79 -8.27
C ALA A 110 10.89 -11.94 -7.78
N ILE A 111 10.96 -12.22 -6.47
CA ILE A 111 11.82 -13.31 -5.94
C ILE A 111 11.33 -14.70 -6.37
N HIS A 112 10.01 -14.88 -6.52
CA HIS A 112 9.42 -16.16 -6.93
C HIS A 112 9.20 -16.26 -8.44
N SER A 113 9.59 -15.24 -9.20
CA SER A 113 9.33 -15.15 -10.64
C SER A 113 9.88 -16.33 -11.43
N LYS A 114 11.14 -16.69 -11.16
CA LYS A 114 11.85 -17.79 -11.82
C LYS A 114 11.22 -19.15 -11.53
N VAL A 115 10.94 -19.45 -10.25
CA VAL A 115 10.37 -20.76 -9.86
C VAL A 115 8.94 -20.92 -10.38
N LEU A 116 8.16 -19.84 -10.40
CA LEU A 116 6.79 -19.83 -10.94
C LEU A 116 6.75 -19.82 -12.47
N GLY A 117 7.89 -19.60 -13.15
CA GLY A 117 7.98 -19.49 -14.60
C GLY A 117 7.22 -18.28 -15.15
N LEU A 118 7.29 -17.12 -14.47
CA LEU A 118 6.59 -15.92 -14.92
C LEU A 118 7.18 -15.37 -16.22
N ASP A 119 6.32 -15.12 -17.22
CA ASP A 119 6.70 -14.51 -18.49
C ASP A 119 6.91 -12.99 -18.36
N LYS A 120 6.08 -12.35 -17.52
CA LYS A 120 6.17 -10.92 -17.19
C LYS A 120 5.47 -10.63 -15.88
N ALA A 121 5.81 -9.51 -15.24
CA ALA A 121 5.12 -9.06 -14.03
C ALA A 121 4.85 -7.55 -13.99
N LEU A 122 3.67 -7.17 -13.47
CA LEU A 122 3.32 -5.79 -13.15
C LEU A 122 3.51 -5.54 -11.66
N LEU A 123 4.46 -4.66 -11.32
CA LEU A 123 4.78 -4.33 -9.95
C LEU A 123 4.43 -2.87 -9.64
N LEU A 124 3.62 -2.65 -8.61
CA LEU A 124 3.34 -1.30 -8.12
C LEU A 124 4.21 -1.03 -6.90
N MET A 125 5.04 0.01 -6.96
CA MET A 125 5.95 0.46 -5.89
C MET A 125 6.68 -0.71 -5.19
N PRO A 126 7.36 -1.61 -5.95
CA PRO A 126 7.97 -2.80 -5.38
C PRO A 126 9.09 -2.45 -4.40
N LEU A 127 9.34 -3.39 -3.49
CA LEU A 127 10.60 -3.42 -2.74
C LEU A 127 11.53 -4.44 -3.40
N SER A 128 12.84 -4.19 -3.28
CA SER A 128 13.89 -5.05 -3.82
C SER A 128 14.48 -5.99 -2.76
N SER A 129 14.50 -5.59 -1.49
CA SER A 129 15.01 -6.41 -0.38
C SER A 129 14.45 -5.91 0.94
N TYR A 130 14.40 -6.80 1.93
CA TYR A 130 14.11 -6.50 3.33
C TYR A 130 15.36 -6.58 4.21
N ASN A 131 16.55 -6.73 3.62
CA ASN A 131 17.80 -6.70 4.34
C ASN A 131 18.28 -5.25 4.51
N HIS A 132 18.31 -4.75 5.76
CA HIS A 132 18.75 -3.38 6.06
C HIS A 132 20.20 -3.10 5.62
N LYS A 133 21.07 -4.12 5.56
CA LYS A 133 22.44 -3.94 5.03
C LYS A 133 22.42 -3.65 3.51
N THR A 134 21.46 -4.24 2.81
CA THR A 134 21.26 -4.09 1.37
C THR A 134 20.53 -2.79 1.00
N VAL A 135 19.55 -2.38 1.81
CA VAL A 135 18.73 -1.18 1.60
C VAL A 135 18.72 -0.24 2.83
N PRO A 136 19.87 0.27 3.29
CA PRO A 136 19.97 1.07 4.51
C PRO A 136 19.25 2.43 4.43
N TRP A 137 18.85 2.84 3.22
CA TRP A 137 18.12 4.06 2.95
C TRP A 137 16.60 3.92 3.12
N ASP A 138 16.04 2.70 3.22
CA ASP A 138 14.59 2.53 3.32
C ASP A 138 14.15 2.70 4.77
N PRO A 139 13.39 3.75 5.12
CA PRO A 139 12.87 3.91 6.48
C PRO A 139 11.88 2.81 6.90
N LYS A 140 11.37 1.99 5.97
CA LYS A 140 10.45 0.89 6.26
C LYS A 140 11.16 -0.41 6.59
N VAL A 141 12.38 -0.60 6.12
CA VAL A 141 13.15 -1.80 6.39
C VAL A 141 13.89 -1.60 7.70
N LYS A 142 13.31 -2.10 8.79
CA LYS A 142 13.91 -2.02 10.13
C LYS A 142 14.76 -3.25 10.38
N ALA A 143 15.98 -3.06 10.90
CA ALA A 143 16.95 -4.14 11.12
C ALA A 143 16.46 -5.29 12.03
N ASN A 144 15.51 -5.05 12.94
CA ASN A 144 15.21 -5.98 14.04
C ASN A 144 13.90 -6.78 13.87
N HIS A 145 13.27 -6.78 12.69
CA HIS A 145 11.92 -7.38 12.49
C HIS A 145 11.82 -8.22 11.21
N VAL A 146 12.94 -8.78 10.74
CA VAL A 146 12.98 -9.60 9.51
C VAL A 146 13.68 -10.92 9.84
N PRO A 147 13.01 -12.07 9.62
CA PRO A 147 13.63 -13.39 9.82
C PRO A 147 14.87 -13.58 8.93
N ASP A 148 15.86 -14.33 9.42
CA ASP A 148 17.13 -14.55 8.71
C ASP A 148 16.94 -15.12 7.30
N GLN A 149 15.96 -16.02 7.11
CA GLN A 149 15.63 -16.56 5.79
C GLN A 149 15.20 -15.46 4.81
N ALA A 150 14.43 -14.47 5.29
CA ALA A 150 13.99 -13.34 4.48
C ALA A 150 15.12 -12.34 4.20
N LEU A 151 16.18 -12.29 5.03
CA LEU A 151 17.33 -11.41 4.81
C LEU A 151 18.20 -11.83 3.62
N ASN A 152 18.12 -13.09 3.21
CA ASN A 152 18.87 -13.64 2.06
C ASN A 152 18.14 -13.44 0.72
N LEU A 153 16.89 -12.99 0.75
CA LEU A 153 16.09 -12.78 -0.45
C LEU A 153 16.36 -11.38 -1.04
N ASP A 154 16.70 -11.35 -2.33
CA ASP A 154 16.97 -10.14 -3.09
C ASP A 154 16.31 -10.21 -4.46
N ALA A 155 15.36 -9.31 -4.73
CA ALA A 155 14.66 -9.25 -5.99
C ALA A 155 15.51 -8.67 -7.12
N SER A 156 16.70 -8.14 -6.86
CA SER A 156 17.60 -7.64 -7.92
C SER A 156 18.02 -8.75 -8.88
N VAL A 157 18.02 -10.02 -8.44
CA VAL A 157 18.36 -11.18 -9.27
C VAL A 157 17.21 -11.64 -10.17
N CYS A 158 16.06 -10.95 -10.14
CA CYS A 158 14.92 -11.27 -10.98
C CYS A 158 15.28 -11.06 -12.46
N GLU A 159 15.14 -12.12 -13.27
CA GLU A 159 15.38 -12.09 -14.72
C GLU A 159 14.10 -11.89 -15.53
N THR A 160 12.92 -12.10 -14.91
CA THR A 160 11.61 -11.95 -15.56
C THR A 160 11.34 -10.48 -15.95
N PRO A 161 10.90 -10.17 -17.17
CA PRO A 161 10.53 -8.81 -17.58
C PRO A 161 9.53 -8.13 -16.62
N LEU A 162 9.94 -6.99 -16.05
CA LEU A 162 9.14 -6.23 -15.10
C LEU A 162 8.60 -4.94 -15.73
N THR A 163 7.30 -4.72 -15.59
CA THR A 163 6.68 -3.40 -15.76
C THR A 163 6.42 -2.81 -14.39
N VAL A 164 6.98 -1.64 -14.11
CA VAL A 164 6.94 -1.05 -12.77
C VAL A 164 6.22 0.30 -12.78
N ILE A 165 5.35 0.52 -11.78
CA ILE A 165 4.70 1.81 -11.56
C ILE A 165 5.07 2.35 -10.18
N TYR A 166 5.70 3.52 -10.12
CA TYR A 166 6.18 4.11 -8.87
C TYR A 166 6.13 5.65 -8.86
N ASP A 167 6.42 6.24 -7.70
CA ASP A 167 6.55 7.69 -7.55
C ASP A 167 8.04 8.10 -7.56
N PRO A 168 8.54 8.74 -8.63
CA PRO A 168 9.95 9.16 -8.71
C PRO A 168 10.32 10.30 -7.75
N LEU A 169 9.35 10.89 -7.04
CA LEU A 169 9.61 11.86 -5.97
C LEU A 169 9.74 11.21 -4.59
N TYR A 170 9.45 9.92 -4.47
CA TYR A 170 9.64 9.16 -3.24
C TYR A 170 10.92 8.34 -3.36
N ALA A 171 12.01 8.86 -2.78
CA ALA A 171 13.36 8.32 -2.95
C ALA A 171 13.47 6.80 -2.69
N PRO A 172 12.87 6.23 -1.63
CA PRO A 172 12.94 4.78 -1.41
C PRO A 172 12.38 3.95 -2.58
N ASP A 173 11.26 4.38 -3.19
CA ASP A 173 10.70 3.65 -4.35
C ASP A 173 11.66 3.72 -5.53
N THR A 174 12.25 4.88 -5.81
CA THR A 174 13.23 5.04 -6.90
C THR A 174 14.47 4.17 -6.67
N GLN A 175 14.96 4.10 -5.42
CA GLN A 175 16.14 3.30 -5.07
C GLN A 175 15.86 1.79 -5.12
N HIS A 176 14.64 1.35 -4.80
CA HIS A 176 14.25 -0.05 -5.02
C HIS A 176 14.19 -0.39 -6.51
N VAL A 177 13.54 0.46 -7.32
CA VAL A 177 13.40 0.20 -8.77
C VAL A 177 14.76 0.20 -9.46
N ALA A 178 15.67 1.10 -9.07
CA ALA A 178 17.03 1.14 -9.62
C ALA A 178 17.88 -0.10 -9.31
N ARG A 179 17.44 -0.99 -8.41
CA ARG A 179 18.10 -2.27 -8.14
C ARG A 179 17.54 -3.43 -8.98
N LEU A 180 16.47 -3.22 -9.73
CA LEU A 180 15.81 -4.26 -10.50
C LEU A 180 16.28 -4.16 -11.96
N ASP A 181 17.20 -5.04 -12.37
CA ASP A 181 17.81 -4.97 -13.70
C ASP A 181 16.87 -5.42 -14.83
N SER A 182 15.83 -6.18 -14.51
CA SER A 182 14.84 -6.73 -15.45
C SER A 182 13.67 -5.79 -15.75
N VAL A 183 13.75 -4.52 -15.34
CA VAL A 183 12.71 -3.52 -15.64
C VAL A 183 12.75 -3.14 -17.11
N VAL A 184 11.71 -3.54 -17.86
CA VAL A 184 11.57 -3.26 -19.30
C VAL A 184 10.67 -2.05 -19.57
N ALA A 185 9.82 -1.66 -18.62
CA ALA A 185 8.97 -0.50 -18.73
C ALA A 185 8.70 0.16 -17.38
N GLU A 186 8.77 1.49 -17.34
CA GLU A 186 8.53 2.31 -16.14
C GLU A 186 7.39 3.31 -16.37
N TYR A 187 6.46 3.34 -15.42
CA TYR A 187 5.37 4.31 -15.38
C TYR A 187 5.40 5.13 -14.10
N HIS A 188 5.22 6.44 -14.24
CA HIS A 188 5.44 7.37 -13.14
C HIS A 188 4.16 8.08 -12.70
N ILE A 189 3.81 7.96 -11.42
CA ILE A 189 2.77 8.78 -10.80
C ILE A 189 3.42 9.70 -9.76
N SER A 190 3.94 10.84 -10.21
CA SER A 190 4.73 11.69 -9.33
C SER A 190 3.89 12.40 -8.27
N GLY A 191 4.35 12.41 -7.01
CA GLY A 191 3.81 13.17 -5.88
C GLY A 191 2.71 12.47 -5.07
N VAL A 192 2.59 11.15 -5.18
CA VAL A 192 1.62 10.34 -4.41
C VAL A 192 2.29 9.50 -3.30
N GLY A 193 3.62 9.50 -3.25
CA GLY A 193 4.44 8.66 -2.36
C GLY A 193 4.29 7.18 -2.68
N HIS A 194 4.59 6.35 -1.69
CA HIS A 194 4.34 4.91 -1.73
C HIS A 194 2.84 4.56 -1.59
N ARG A 195 2.01 5.10 -2.49
CA ARG A 195 0.54 4.91 -2.51
C ARG A 195 0.00 4.83 -3.94
N ILE A 196 0.77 4.27 -4.87
CA ILE A 196 0.45 4.17 -6.30
C ILE A 196 -0.90 3.50 -6.54
N SER A 197 -1.14 2.34 -5.94
CA SER A 197 -2.39 1.60 -6.09
C SER A 197 -3.61 2.39 -5.62
N ARG A 198 -3.48 3.07 -4.46
CA ARG A 198 -4.52 3.98 -3.94
C ARG A 198 -4.75 5.17 -4.86
N ALA A 199 -3.68 5.76 -5.41
CA ALA A 199 -3.81 6.86 -6.35
C ALA A 199 -4.53 6.43 -7.64
N LEU A 200 -4.15 5.29 -8.21
CA LEU A 200 -4.82 4.70 -9.38
C LEU A 200 -6.28 4.38 -9.10
N GLN A 201 -6.60 3.85 -7.91
CA GLN A 201 -7.97 3.57 -7.51
C GLN A 201 -8.79 4.87 -7.39
N GLN A 202 -8.23 5.92 -6.78
CA GLN A 202 -8.89 7.22 -6.67
C GLN A 202 -9.18 7.85 -8.05
N MET A 203 -8.32 7.61 -9.04
CA MET A 203 -8.52 8.06 -10.43
C MET A 203 -9.42 7.12 -11.26
N GLY A 204 -9.91 6.01 -10.69
CA GLY A 204 -10.65 4.99 -11.44
C GLY A 204 -9.80 4.24 -12.47
N MET A 205 -8.47 4.35 -12.40
CA MET A 205 -7.54 3.81 -13.39
C MET A 205 -7.00 2.41 -13.06
N LEU A 206 -7.04 2.01 -11.78
CA LEU A 206 -6.40 0.76 -11.34
C LEU A 206 -6.88 -0.46 -12.13
N LYS A 207 -8.20 -0.60 -12.32
CA LYS A 207 -8.80 -1.68 -13.11
C LYS A 207 -8.27 -1.67 -14.54
N LYS A 208 -8.27 -0.51 -15.20
CA LYS A 208 -7.84 -0.38 -16.59
C LYS A 208 -6.37 -0.79 -16.73
N VAL A 209 -5.49 -0.23 -15.90
CA VAL A 209 -4.05 -0.54 -15.91
C VAL A 209 -3.76 -2.04 -15.79
N VAL A 210 -4.42 -2.72 -14.85
CA VAL A 210 -4.22 -4.16 -14.63
C VAL A 210 -4.74 -4.99 -15.81
N LEU A 211 -5.90 -4.62 -16.38
CA LEU A 211 -6.48 -5.35 -17.51
C LEU A 211 -5.74 -5.09 -18.83
N ASP A 212 -5.27 -3.87 -19.06
CA ASP A 212 -4.42 -3.54 -20.21
C ASP A 212 -3.14 -4.38 -20.16
N PHE A 213 -2.48 -4.46 -18.99
CA PHE A 213 -1.27 -5.27 -18.81
C PHE A 213 -1.52 -6.79 -18.94
N TYR A 214 -2.70 -7.27 -18.54
CA TYR A 214 -3.08 -8.67 -18.74
C TYR A 214 -3.21 -9.00 -20.23
N ALA A 215 -3.88 -8.13 -20.99
CA ALA A 215 -4.16 -8.36 -22.41
C ALA A 215 -2.93 -8.12 -23.30
N ALA A 216 -2.20 -7.04 -23.04
CA ALA A 216 -1.03 -6.58 -23.78
C ALA A 216 -0.14 -5.78 -22.82
N ASP A 217 0.41 -4.64 -23.24
CA ASP A 217 1.10 -3.72 -22.34
C ASP A 217 0.27 -2.46 -22.10
N ILE A 218 0.68 -1.66 -21.12
CA ILE A 218 -0.03 -0.43 -20.76
C ILE A 218 0.17 0.61 -21.87
N GLU A 219 -0.93 1.17 -22.38
CA GLU A 219 -0.85 2.28 -23.33
C GLU A 219 -0.36 3.57 -22.66
N SER A 220 0.86 3.98 -22.99
CA SER A 220 1.58 5.05 -22.29
C SER A 220 0.87 6.39 -22.35
N ASP A 221 0.39 6.80 -23.53
CA ASP A 221 -0.30 8.08 -23.68
C ASP A 221 -1.61 8.11 -22.89
N ALA A 222 -2.41 7.04 -22.97
CA ALA A 222 -3.64 6.91 -22.22
C ALA A 222 -3.38 6.89 -20.70
N PHE A 223 -2.33 6.22 -20.26
CA PHE A 223 -1.89 6.23 -18.87
C PHE A 223 -1.54 7.64 -18.41
N TYR A 224 -0.65 8.34 -19.11
CA TYR A 224 -0.18 9.67 -18.71
C TYR A 224 -1.27 10.75 -18.80
N GLN A 225 -2.21 10.62 -19.73
CA GLN A 225 -3.39 11.47 -19.79
C GLN A 225 -4.29 11.24 -18.58
N GLY A 226 -4.64 9.98 -18.29
CA GLY A 226 -5.52 9.62 -17.18
C GLY A 226 -4.98 10.08 -15.83
N ILE A 227 -3.68 9.86 -15.56
CA ILE A 227 -3.13 10.19 -14.23
C ILE A 227 -3.12 11.69 -13.93
N ARG A 228 -3.35 12.57 -14.91
CA ARG A 228 -3.45 14.03 -14.68
C ARG A 228 -4.60 14.37 -13.72
N GLN A 229 -5.62 13.52 -13.63
CA GLN A 229 -6.74 13.65 -12.69
C GLN A 229 -6.29 13.73 -11.22
N ARG A 230 -5.11 13.22 -10.87
CA ARG A 230 -4.54 13.36 -9.51
C ARG A 230 -4.50 14.80 -9.00
N ARG A 231 -4.41 15.79 -9.90
CA ARG A 231 -4.41 17.23 -9.58
C ARG A 231 -5.73 17.71 -8.97
N LEU A 232 -6.81 16.94 -9.13
CA LEU A 232 -8.12 17.23 -8.55
C LEU A 232 -8.26 16.72 -7.12
N PHE A 233 -7.28 15.97 -6.59
CA PHE A 233 -7.39 15.39 -5.26
C PHE A 233 -6.72 16.26 -4.17
N PRO A 234 -7.45 16.63 -3.10
CA PRO A 234 -6.88 17.40 -2.00
C PRO A 234 -5.68 16.72 -1.33
N SER A 235 -5.68 15.38 -1.23
CA SER A 235 -4.58 14.59 -0.66
C SER A 235 -3.28 14.78 -1.44
N TYR A 236 -3.36 14.76 -2.78
CA TYR A 236 -2.23 15.00 -3.67
C TYR A 236 -1.68 16.43 -3.51
N LEU A 237 -2.55 17.43 -3.52
CA LEU A 237 -2.14 18.84 -3.43
C LEU A 237 -1.48 19.15 -2.07
N LYS A 238 -2.02 18.60 -0.97
CA LYS A 238 -1.43 18.74 0.37
C LYS A 238 -0.09 18.01 0.47
N GLY A 239 -0.03 16.76 0.00
CA GLY A 239 1.16 15.92 0.08
C GLY A 239 2.33 16.46 -0.74
N THR A 240 2.08 16.98 -1.95
CA THR A 240 3.14 17.44 -2.84
C THR A 240 3.84 18.71 -2.34
N LEU A 241 3.13 19.57 -1.59
CA LEU A 241 3.72 20.77 -0.97
C LEU A 241 4.43 20.47 0.36
N ALA A 242 3.96 19.46 1.10
CA ALA A 242 4.51 19.11 2.41
C ALA A 242 5.74 18.19 2.33
N ASN A 243 5.79 17.27 1.36
CA ASN A 243 6.78 16.18 1.31
C ASN A 243 7.94 16.41 0.34
N SER A 244 8.21 17.64 -0.08
CA SER A 244 9.21 17.89 -1.12
C SER A 244 10.63 17.90 -0.55
N ARG A 245 11.22 16.71 -0.33
CA ARG A 245 12.68 16.58 -0.05
C ARG A 245 13.52 17.08 -1.24
N ARG A 246 12.97 17.03 -2.47
CA ARG A 246 13.46 17.75 -3.65
C ARG A 246 12.63 19.03 -3.86
N LYS A 247 13.27 20.16 -4.18
CA LYS A 247 12.58 21.44 -4.47
C LYS A 247 11.54 21.21 -5.58
N VAL A 248 10.24 21.28 -5.25
CA VAL A 248 9.18 21.33 -6.27
C VAL A 248 9.49 22.49 -7.21
N THR A 249 9.56 22.23 -8.52
CA THR A 249 9.82 23.29 -9.51
C THR A 249 8.78 24.40 -9.40
N LEU A 250 9.16 25.64 -9.72
CA LEU A 250 8.23 26.78 -9.70
C LEU A 250 6.98 26.52 -10.55
N LYS A 251 7.16 25.91 -11.74
CA LYS A 251 6.07 25.48 -12.61
C LYS A 251 5.10 24.52 -11.91
N ARG A 252 5.61 23.51 -11.19
CA ARG A 252 4.76 22.55 -10.48
C ARG A 252 4.09 23.17 -9.25
N ARG A 253 4.77 24.07 -8.54
CA ARG A 253 4.15 24.86 -7.46
C ARG A 253 3.00 25.69 -7.99
N TRP A 254 3.19 26.39 -9.10
CA TRP A 254 2.15 27.19 -9.74
C TRP A 254 0.95 26.33 -10.12
N VAL A 255 1.15 25.20 -10.82
CA VAL A 255 0.06 24.27 -11.15
C VAL A 255 -0.68 23.80 -9.90
N ILE A 256 0.03 23.38 -8.84
CA ILE A 256 -0.62 22.94 -7.59
C ILE A 256 -1.45 24.06 -6.97
N THR A 257 -0.90 25.29 -6.92
CA THR A 257 -1.62 26.45 -6.41
C THR A 257 -2.89 26.73 -7.21
N GLN A 258 -2.83 26.70 -8.55
CA GLN A 258 -4.00 26.88 -9.43
C GLN A 258 -5.10 25.85 -9.13
N TYR A 259 -4.75 24.56 -9.04
CA TYR A 259 -5.72 23.52 -8.71
C TYR A 259 -6.26 23.62 -7.28
N ARG A 260 -5.46 24.10 -6.31
CA ARG A 260 -5.97 24.40 -4.96
C ARG A 260 -7.00 25.51 -4.98
N CYS A 261 -6.72 26.61 -5.68
CA CYS A 261 -7.68 27.71 -5.86
C CYS A 261 -8.96 27.22 -6.55
N TYR A 262 -8.83 26.47 -7.64
CA TYR A 262 -9.96 25.84 -8.34
C TYR A 262 -10.82 24.99 -7.40
N LEU A 263 -10.21 24.12 -6.57
CA LEU A 263 -10.97 23.29 -5.63
C LEU A 263 -11.62 24.12 -4.52
N ILE A 264 -10.99 25.19 -4.03
CA ILE A 264 -11.58 26.07 -3.02
C ILE A 264 -12.78 26.82 -3.59
N ILE A 265 -12.67 27.36 -4.81
CA ILE A 265 -13.75 28.09 -5.48
C ILE A 265 -14.94 27.16 -5.73
N ASN A 266 -14.69 25.97 -6.28
CA ASN A 266 -15.75 25.01 -6.62
C ASN A 266 -16.31 24.25 -5.41
N ASN A 267 -15.64 24.26 -4.25
CA ASN A 267 -16.13 23.66 -3.01
C ASN A 267 -16.29 24.71 -1.90
N SER A 268 -16.55 25.96 -2.26
CA SER A 268 -16.57 27.12 -1.35
C SER A 268 -17.51 26.90 -0.16
N HIS A 269 -18.70 26.35 -0.41
CA HIS A 269 -19.68 26.00 0.62
C HIS A 269 -19.13 25.04 1.69
N PHE A 270 -18.44 23.97 1.27
CA PHE A 270 -17.85 22.99 2.17
C PHE A 270 -16.62 23.56 2.92
N CYS A 271 -15.87 24.44 2.28
CA CYS A 271 -14.67 25.05 2.87
C CYS A 271 -15.04 26.02 4.01
N HIS A 272 -16.13 26.79 3.86
CA HIS A 272 -16.66 27.66 4.92
C HIS A 272 -17.14 26.87 6.13
N GLN A 273 -17.96 25.83 5.95
CA GLN A 273 -18.43 24.98 7.04
C GLN A 273 -17.28 24.29 7.79
N LYS A 274 -16.26 23.82 7.07
CA LYS A 274 -15.08 23.18 7.68
C LYS A 274 -14.21 24.16 8.47
N PHE A 275 -14.13 25.42 8.02
CA PHE A 275 -13.44 26.47 8.75
C PHE A 275 -14.20 26.85 10.03
N LEU A 276 -15.52 27.05 9.93
CA LEU A 276 -16.40 27.35 11.06
C LEU A 276 -16.39 26.24 12.12
N SER A 277 -16.46 24.97 11.71
CA SER A 277 -16.38 23.83 12.64
C SER A 277 -15.02 23.73 13.34
N LYS A 278 -13.91 24.00 12.65
CA LYS A 278 -12.58 24.07 13.29
C LYS A 278 -12.47 25.21 14.29
N LEU A 279 -13.03 26.38 13.97
CA LEU A 279 -13.12 27.51 14.88
C LEU A 279 -13.93 27.15 16.12
N ALA A 280 -15.11 26.54 15.95
CA ALA A 280 -15.96 26.10 17.06
C ALA A 280 -15.20 25.12 17.99
N VAL A 281 -14.52 24.11 17.44
CA VAL A 281 -13.71 23.16 18.23
C VAL A 281 -12.55 23.88 18.96
N SER A 282 -11.91 24.85 18.31
CA SER A 282 -10.85 25.65 18.95
C SER A 282 -11.39 26.50 20.09
N CYS A 283 -12.52 27.18 19.90
CA CYS A 283 -13.19 27.96 20.93
C CYS A 283 -13.61 27.06 22.11
N GLN A 284 -14.20 25.89 21.85
CA GLN A 284 -14.58 24.94 22.89
C GLN A 284 -13.37 24.48 23.73
N LYS A 285 -12.24 24.18 23.08
CA LYS A 285 -11.02 23.78 23.80
C LYS A 285 -10.49 24.90 24.71
N ARG A 286 -10.53 26.15 24.23
CA ARG A 286 -10.10 27.31 25.02
C ARG A 286 -11.06 27.58 26.18
N TRP A 287 -12.37 27.48 25.94
CA TRP A 287 -13.40 27.60 26.97
C TRP A 287 -13.24 26.55 28.07
N ASN A 288 -13.09 25.28 27.69
CA ASN A 288 -12.84 24.19 28.65
C ASN A 288 -11.56 24.41 29.47
N LYS A 289 -10.51 24.98 28.85
CA LYS A 289 -9.28 25.33 29.57
C LYS A 289 -9.51 26.42 30.61
N VAL A 290 -10.30 27.44 30.29
CA VAL A 290 -10.68 28.51 31.24
C VAL A 290 -11.55 27.96 32.36
N LEU A 291 -12.55 27.12 32.04
CA LEU A 291 -13.38 26.43 33.02
C LEU A 291 -12.57 25.58 34.00
N ASN A 292 -11.62 24.80 33.49
CA ASN A 292 -10.74 23.99 34.32
C ASN A 292 -9.85 24.84 35.24
N LEU A 293 -9.32 25.96 34.73
CA LEU A 293 -8.55 26.90 35.54
C LEU A 293 -9.42 27.54 36.64
N TYR A 294 -10.65 27.95 36.30
CA TYR A 294 -11.59 28.50 37.26
C TYR A 294 -11.97 27.50 38.36
N GLN A 295 -12.23 26.24 38.00
CA GLN A 295 -12.50 25.16 38.95
C GLN A 295 -11.29 24.87 39.86
N GLN A 296 -10.07 24.87 39.31
CA GLN A 296 -8.85 24.69 40.10
C GLN A 296 -8.62 25.82 41.11
N VAL A 297 -8.86 27.07 40.70
CA VAL A 297 -8.75 28.24 41.60
C VAL A 297 -9.81 28.19 42.70
N ASN A 298 -11.05 27.81 42.39
CA ASN A 298 -12.11 27.66 43.39
C ASN A 298 -11.85 26.51 44.37
N LEU A 299 -11.30 25.38 43.91
CA LEU A 299 -10.90 24.26 44.78
C LEU A 299 -9.73 24.64 45.71
N GLN A 300 -8.75 25.39 45.21
CA GLN A 300 -7.65 25.91 46.02
C GLN A 300 -8.11 27.00 47.02
N GLY A 301 -9.08 27.83 46.63
CA GLY A 301 -9.72 28.82 47.51
C GLY A 301 -10.52 28.17 48.64
N ALA A 302 -11.31 27.13 48.33
CA ALA A 302 -12.04 26.35 49.32
C ALA A 302 -11.12 25.58 50.28
N SER A 303 -10.02 25.02 49.77
CA SER A 303 -8.99 24.36 50.60
C SER A 303 -8.27 25.34 51.54
N LYS A 304 -7.96 26.57 51.09
CA LYS A 304 -7.40 27.62 51.96
C LYS A 304 -8.40 28.12 53.00
N ALA A 305 -9.68 28.25 52.67
CA ALA A 305 -10.73 28.62 53.62
C ALA A 305 -10.94 27.54 54.71
N ALA A 306 -10.87 26.26 54.34
CA ALA A 306 -10.94 25.15 55.30
C ALA A 306 -9.71 25.09 56.24
N LEU A 307 -8.52 25.43 55.75
CA LEU A 307 -7.28 25.51 56.57
C LEU A 307 -7.30 26.69 57.56
N VAL A 308 -7.94 27.81 57.19
CA VAL A 308 -8.09 28.97 58.09
C VAL A 308 -9.12 28.68 59.20
N LEU A 309 -10.17 27.91 58.92
CA LEU A 309 -11.17 27.50 59.91
C LEU A 309 -10.71 26.34 60.81
N GLY A 310 -9.76 25.51 60.37
CA GLY A 310 -9.17 24.43 61.18
C GLY A 310 -8.15 24.90 62.22
N ASN A 311 -7.51 26.05 62.02
CA ASN A 311 -6.48 26.58 62.91
C ASN A 311 -7.02 27.56 63.98
N THR A 312 -8.34 27.73 64.11
CA THR A 312 -8.96 28.61 65.13
C THR A 312 -9.53 27.87 66.34
N VAL A 313 -9.35 26.54 66.43
CA VAL A 313 -9.83 25.72 67.57
C VAL A 313 -8.69 24.86 68.10
N PHE A 314 -7.76 25.45 68.85
CA PHE A 314 -6.95 24.79 69.90
C PHE A 314 -6.05 25.83 70.57
N CYS A 315 -6.63 26.60 71.50
CA CYS A 315 -5.91 27.29 72.58
C CYS A 315 -6.92 27.55 73.70
N LEU A 316 -7.18 26.51 74.49
CA LEU A 316 -7.55 26.55 75.91
C LEU A 316 -6.68 25.51 76.61
#